data_AF-A0A0F9RUN8-F1
#
_entry.id   AF-A0A0F9RUN8-F1
#
_cell.length_a   1.000
_cell.length_b   1.000
_cell.length_c   1.000
_cell.angle_alpha   90.00
_cell.angle_beta   90.00
_cell.angle_gamma   90.00
#
_symmetry.space_group_name_H-M   'P 1'
#
loop_
_entity.id
_entity.type
_entity.pdbx_description
1 polymer ?
#
loop_
_entity_poly.entity_id
_entity_poly.type
_entity_poly.pdbx_seq_one_letter_code
_entity_poly.pdbx_strand_id
1 'polypeptide(L)'
;MVGLTRREVVQSLDRSSRTVTETAAFTFDPRVHGGRITLLSLLAGYTATLPAAIGSGVIYRIHVGIVRTSNSYIIQVINSSDNMEGSVTIVDSDTNDNCEGFVTTSNTSDTITMNATTTGGLTIGDWIELVDIAANVWHVRGQLSGSGDLATPFSAAV
;
A
#
# COMPACT_ATOMS: atom_id res chain seq x y z
N MET A 1 -13.54 19.25 21.44
CA MET A 1 -13.51 17.80 21.19
C MET A 1 -14.63 17.50 20.21
N VAL A 2 -14.30 17.23 18.94
CA VAL A 2 -15.32 16.78 17.97
C VAL A 2 -15.68 15.35 18.36
N GLY A 3 -16.94 15.10 18.71
CA GLY A 3 -17.39 13.77 19.08
C GLY A 3 -17.32 12.82 17.88
N LEU A 4 -17.06 11.54 18.16
CA LEU A 4 -17.11 10.50 17.14
C LEU A 4 -18.49 10.49 16.48
N THR A 5 -18.51 10.53 15.15
CA THR A 5 -19.75 10.41 14.40
C THR A 5 -20.33 9.01 14.60
N ARG A 6 -21.66 8.88 14.53
CA ARG A 6 -22.35 7.57 14.59
C ARG A 6 -21.75 6.56 13.61
N ARG A 7 -21.25 7.01 12.46
CA ARG A 7 -20.66 6.14 11.43
C ARG A 7 -19.27 5.65 11.81
N GLU A 8 -18.40 6.48 12.37
CA GLU A 8 -17.09 6.06 12.89
C GLU A 8 -17.24 5.04 14.02
N VAL A 9 -18.21 5.26 14.91
CA VAL A 9 -18.55 4.29 15.96
C VAL A 9 -18.98 2.96 15.35
N VAL A 10 -19.91 2.97 14.39
CA VAL A 10 -20.37 1.74 13.70
C VAL A 10 -19.21 1.03 12.99
N GLN A 11 -18.33 1.75 12.30
CA GLN A 11 -17.18 1.15 11.63
C GLN A 11 -16.21 0.48 12.60
N SER A 12 -15.96 1.09 13.76
CA SER A 12 -15.10 0.49 14.79
C SER A 12 -15.71 -0.79 15.39
N LEU A 13 -17.05 -0.89 15.40
CA LEU A 13 -17.79 -1.99 15.99
C LEU A 13 -18.17 -3.08 14.98
N ASP A 14 -18.12 -2.79 13.67
CA ASP A 14 -18.45 -3.72 12.61
C ASP A 14 -17.32 -4.73 12.38
N ARG A 15 -17.50 -5.91 12.98
CA ARG A 15 -16.58 -7.03 12.85
C ARG A 15 -16.79 -7.84 11.57
N SER A 16 -17.89 -7.62 10.85
CA SER A 16 -18.25 -8.41 9.67
C SER A 16 -17.54 -7.95 8.39
N SER A 17 -17.02 -6.72 8.35
CA SER A 17 -16.37 -6.13 7.18
C SER A 17 -14.92 -5.68 7.44
N ARG A 18 -14.13 -6.48 8.18
CA ARG A 18 -12.73 -6.15 8.51
C ARG A 18 -11.78 -6.21 7.31
N THR A 19 -12.22 -6.87 6.24
CA THR A 19 -11.52 -7.01 4.97
C THR A 19 -12.37 -6.43 3.85
N VAL A 20 -11.74 -5.67 2.96
CA VAL A 20 -12.33 -5.09 1.75
C VAL A 20 -11.53 -5.63 0.57
N THR A 21 -12.22 -6.19 -0.42
CA THR A 21 -11.59 -6.74 -1.61
C THR A 21 -11.83 -5.80 -2.78
N GLU A 22 -10.75 -5.33 -3.38
CA GLU A 22 -10.80 -4.44 -4.54
C GLU A 22 -10.38 -5.21 -5.79
N THR A 23 -11.14 -5.02 -6.87
CA THR A 23 -11.00 -5.76 -8.14
C THR A 23 -10.85 -4.82 -9.34
N ALA A 24 -10.63 -3.52 -9.10
CA ALA A 24 -10.44 -2.50 -10.11
C ALA A 24 -9.67 -1.33 -9.51
N ALA A 25 -9.25 -0.38 -10.36
CA ALA A 25 -8.66 0.87 -9.90
C ALA A 25 -9.63 1.65 -8.99
N PHE A 26 -9.11 2.22 -7.90
CA PHE A 26 -9.92 2.91 -6.89
C PHE A 26 -9.11 3.99 -6.17
N THR A 27 -9.81 4.81 -5.39
CA THR A 27 -9.19 5.78 -4.48
C THR A 27 -9.49 5.37 -3.04
N PHE A 28 -8.49 5.38 -2.17
CA PHE A 28 -8.67 5.06 -0.77
C PHE A 28 -9.60 6.05 -0.09
N ASP A 29 -10.79 5.58 0.28
CA ASP A 29 -11.70 6.28 1.18
C ASP A 29 -11.39 5.86 2.64
N PRO A 30 -11.07 6.81 3.55
CA PRO A 30 -10.93 6.54 4.98
C PRO A 30 -12.10 5.77 5.60
N ARG A 31 -13.31 5.95 5.06
CA ARG A 31 -14.54 5.30 5.55
C ARG A 31 -14.66 3.84 5.10
N VAL A 32 -14.11 3.52 3.93
CA VAL A 32 -14.22 2.16 3.39
C VAL A 32 -13.01 1.33 3.81
N HIS A 33 -11.82 1.93 3.77
CA HIS A 33 -10.54 1.22 3.91
C HIS A 33 -9.81 1.52 5.23
N GLY A 34 -10.11 2.66 5.88
CA GLY A 34 -9.40 3.09 7.07
C GLY A 34 -9.46 2.06 8.20
N GLY A 35 -8.29 1.62 8.67
CA GLY A 35 -8.15 0.63 9.73
C GLY A 35 -8.51 -0.81 9.33
N ARG A 36 -8.93 -1.06 8.09
CA ARG A 36 -9.31 -2.38 7.55
C ARG A 36 -8.19 -2.95 6.67
N ILE A 37 -8.29 -4.24 6.36
CA ILE A 37 -7.41 -4.91 5.39
C ILE A 37 -8.01 -4.72 4.00
N THR A 38 -7.24 -4.15 3.09
CA THR A 38 -7.59 -4.01 1.67
C THR A 38 -6.85 -5.08 0.87
N LEU A 39 -7.58 -5.96 0.20
CA LEU A 39 -7.02 -7.01 -0.65
C LEU A 39 -7.00 -6.58 -2.11
N LEU A 40 -5.81 -6.53 -2.71
CA LEU A 40 -5.66 -6.27 -4.13
C LEU A 40 -5.89 -7.55 -4.93
N SER A 41 -6.99 -7.61 -5.69
CA SER A 41 -7.55 -8.88 -6.19
C SER A 41 -7.91 -8.85 -7.68
N LEU A 42 -7.00 -8.39 -8.55
CA LEU A 42 -7.18 -8.43 -10.00
C LEU A 42 -5.91 -8.91 -10.72
N LEU A 43 -6.05 -9.98 -11.52
CA LEU A 43 -4.94 -10.59 -12.28
C LEU A 43 -4.25 -9.67 -13.28
N ALA A 44 -4.94 -8.63 -13.73
CA ALA A 44 -4.42 -7.67 -14.69
C ALA A 44 -3.57 -6.55 -14.03
N GLY A 45 -3.49 -6.50 -12.70
CA GLY A 45 -2.95 -5.34 -11.99
C GLY A 45 -3.83 -4.10 -12.14
N TYR A 46 -3.61 -3.09 -11.31
CA TYR A 46 -4.28 -1.78 -11.37
C TYR A 46 -3.62 -0.79 -10.42
N THR A 47 -4.03 0.47 -10.54
CA THR A 47 -3.60 1.57 -9.68
C THR A 47 -4.62 1.86 -8.59
N ALA A 48 -4.16 1.92 -7.35
CA ALA A 48 -4.89 2.43 -6.20
C ALA A 48 -4.31 3.80 -5.81
N THR A 49 -5.18 4.80 -5.61
CA THR A 49 -4.75 6.18 -5.34
C THR A 49 -5.03 6.56 -3.89
N LEU A 50 -4.01 7.03 -3.18
CA LEU A 50 -4.15 7.59 -1.84
C LEU A 50 -4.79 8.99 -1.91
N PRO A 51 -5.62 9.39 -0.94
CA PRO A 51 -6.07 10.76 -0.83
C PRO A 51 -4.89 11.69 -0.48
N ALA A 52 -5.12 13.01 -0.51
CA ALA A 52 -4.09 13.96 -0.11
C ALA A 52 -3.68 13.75 1.36
N ALA A 53 -2.38 13.77 1.64
CA ALA A 53 -1.86 13.67 3.00
C ALA A 53 -2.11 14.96 3.76
N ILE A 54 -2.88 14.88 4.86
CA ILE A 54 -3.24 16.03 5.69
C ILE A 54 -2.83 15.84 7.17
N GLY A 55 -2.13 14.76 7.49
CA GLY A 55 -1.80 14.35 8.86
C GLY A 55 -3.00 13.82 9.63
N SER A 56 -3.95 13.15 8.97
CA SER A 56 -5.18 12.62 9.59
C SER A 56 -4.96 11.43 10.53
N GLY A 57 -3.81 10.75 10.43
CA GLY A 57 -3.53 9.51 11.15
C GLY A 57 -4.26 8.28 10.60
N VAL A 58 -4.94 8.38 9.45
CA VAL A 58 -5.59 7.21 8.83
C VAL A 58 -4.55 6.16 8.44
N ILE A 59 -4.89 4.89 8.67
CA ILE A 59 -4.03 3.74 8.37
C ILE A 59 -4.70 2.90 7.29
N TYR A 60 -3.98 2.63 6.20
CA TYR A 60 -4.38 1.69 5.17
C TYR A 60 -3.47 0.47 5.19
N ARG A 61 -4.05 -0.72 5.36
CA ARG A 61 -3.33 -2.00 5.31
C ARG A 61 -3.67 -2.67 4.00
N ILE A 62 -2.70 -2.75 3.11
CA ILE A 62 -2.85 -3.21 1.75
C ILE A 62 -2.15 -4.56 1.65
N HIS A 63 -2.85 -5.57 1.17
CA HIS A 63 -2.29 -6.90 0.96
C HIS A 63 -2.53 -7.36 -0.47
N VAL A 64 -1.60 -8.14 -1.00
CA VAL A 64 -1.82 -8.90 -2.23
C VAL A 64 -2.87 -9.98 -1.95
N GLY A 65 -4.06 -9.84 -2.52
CA GLY A 65 -5.16 -10.82 -2.42
C GLY A 65 -5.12 -11.87 -3.51
N ILE A 66 -4.62 -11.50 -4.70
CA ILE A 66 -4.26 -12.43 -5.77
C ILE A 66 -2.96 -11.99 -6.42
N VAL A 67 -2.09 -12.95 -6.72
CA VAL A 67 -0.86 -12.70 -7.48
C VAL A 67 -1.27 -12.46 -8.93
N ARG A 68 -0.90 -11.30 -9.47
CA ARG A 68 -1.21 -10.98 -10.86
C ARG A 68 -0.32 -11.76 -11.83
N THR A 69 -0.84 -12.00 -13.03
CA THR A 69 -0.11 -12.70 -14.11
C THR A 69 0.56 -11.75 -15.10
N SER A 70 0.17 -10.48 -15.08
CA SER A 70 0.71 -9.41 -15.93
C SER A 70 0.57 -8.06 -15.23
N ASN A 71 1.38 -7.08 -15.63
CA ASN A 71 1.42 -5.73 -15.07
C ASN A 71 1.71 -5.71 -13.55
N SER A 72 1.41 -4.58 -12.92
CA SER A 72 1.74 -4.30 -11.53
C SER A 72 0.51 -3.88 -10.74
N TYR A 73 0.55 -4.13 -9.43
CA TYR A 73 -0.22 -3.30 -8.52
C TYR A 73 0.57 -2.03 -8.27
N ILE A 74 -0.09 -0.89 -8.44
CA ILE A 74 0.51 0.42 -8.23
C ILE A 74 -0.27 1.10 -7.11
N ILE A 75 0.44 1.62 -6.12
CA ILE A 75 -0.14 2.50 -5.09
C ILE A 75 0.55 3.84 -5.23
N GLN A 76 -0.22 4.89 -5.49
CA GLN A 76 0.34 6.23 -5.72
C GLN A 76 -0.43 7.28 -4.93
N VAL A 77 0.23 8.38 -4.63
CA VAL A 77 -0.43 9.58 -4.10
C VAL A 77 -1.31 10.25 -5.17
N ILE A 78 -2.26 11.08 -4.75
CA ILE A 78 -3.13 11.81 -5.70
C ILE A 78 -2.45 13.03 -6.33
N ASN A 79 -1.39 13.53 -5.73
CA ASN A 79 -0.72 14.76 -6.14
C ASN A 79 0.80 14.65 -5.91
N SER A 80 1.59 15.31 -6.75
CA SER A 80 3.06 15.26 -6.70
C SER A 80 3.69 16.02 -5.51
N SER A 81 2.88 16.68 -4.67
CA SER A 81 3.39 17.32 -3.45
C SER A 81 3.46 16.38 -2.26
N ASP A 82 2.70 15.28 -2.28
CA ASP A 82 2.75 14.25 -1.25
C ASP A 82 3.93 13.31 -1.50
N ASN A 83 4.68 12.98 -0.46
CA ASN A 83 5.78 12.03 -0.52
C ASN A 83 5.58 10.87 0.47
N MET A 84 6.11 9.70 0.14
CA MET A 84 6.18 8.56 1.03
C MET A 84 7.53 8.54 1.76
N GLU A 85 7.49 8.31 3.06
CA GLU A 85 8.67 8.24 3.92
C GLU A 85 8.67 6.94 4.74
N GLY A 86 9.75 6.16 4.67
CA GLY A 86 9.88 4.90 5.40
C GLY A 86 10.66 3.85 4.61
N SER A 87 10.35 2.58 4.85
CA SER A 87 11.03 1.47 4.19
C SER A 87 10.18 0.21 4.12
N VAL A 88 10.47 -0.62 3.13
CA VAL A 88 9.90 -1.98 3.03
C VAL A 88 11.04 -2.99 2.93
N THR A 89 10.77 -4.22 3.34
CA THR A 89 11.68 -5.34 3.10
C THR A 89 11.11 -6.26 2.04
N ILE A 90 11.95 -6.74 1.14
CA ILE A 90 11.60 -7.77 0.16
C ILE A 90 12.47 -9.00 0.45
N VAL A 91 11.83 -10.16 0.58
CA VAL A 91 12.51 -11.46 0.68
C VAL A 91 12.62 -12.06 -0.71
N ASP A 92 13.83 -12.35 -1.15
CA ASP A 92 14.11 -13.05 -2.41
C ASP A 92 13.86 -14.55 -2.26
N SER A 93 12.75 -15.01 -2.82
CA SER A 93 12.24 -16.37 -2.63
C SER A 93 12.76 -17.40 -3.64
N ASP A 94 13.57 -17.01 -4.63
CA ASP A 94 13.99 -17.92 -5.71
C ASP A 94 15.40 -18.52 -5.53
N THR A 95 16.22 -17.97 -4.63
CA THR A 95 17.57 -18.45 -4.35
C THR A 95 17.77 -18.89 -2.90
N ASN A 96 17.74 -17.96 -1.95
CA ASN A 96 18.26 -18.16 -0.59
C ASN A 96 17.48 -17.45 0.52
N ASP A 97 16.25 -16.98 0.24
CA ASP A 97 15.46 -16.17 1.19
C ASP A 97 16.25 -14.93 1.69
N ASN A 98 17.06 -14.33 0.81
CA ASN A 98 17.81 -13.13 1.15
C ASN A 98 16.83 -11.98 1.41
N CYS A 99 17.07 -11.19 2.46
CA CYS A 99 16.19 -10.08 2.81
C CYS A 99 16.88 -8.76 2.46
N GLU A 100 16.28 -8.00 1.55
CA GLU A 100 16.75 -6.67 1.16
C GLU A 100 15.80 -5.58 1.69
N GLY A 101 16.37 -4.53 2.27
CA GLY A 101 15.64 -3.36 2.73
C GLY A 101 15.71 -2.23 1.72
N PHE A 102 14.56 -1.71 1.32
CA PHE A 102 14.45 -0.56 0.41
C PHE A 102 13.89 0.63 1.19
N VAL A 103 14.63 1.73 1.22
CA VAL A 103 14.24 2.99 1.86
C VAL A 103 13.68 3.95 0.80
N THR A 104 12.68 4.73 1.18
CA THR A 104 12.18 5.81 0.33
C THR A 104 13.25 6.87 0.12
N THR A 105 13.20 7.54 -1.03
CA THR A 105 13.97 8.75 -1.31
C THR A 105 13.05 9.96 -1.15
N SER A 106 13.47 10.93 -0.34
CA SER A 106 12.68 12.12 -0.05
C SER A 106 12.37 12.93 -1.32
N ASN A 107 11.10 13.37 -1.45
CA ASN A 107 10.53 14.10 -2.59
C ASN A 107 10.48 13.34 -3.93
N THR A 108 10.82 12.05 -3.97
CA THR A 108 10.78 11.25 -5.21
C THR A 108 10.18 9.86 -4.99
N SER A 109 9.47 9.65 -3.88
CA SER A 109 8.81 8.38 -3.57
C SER A 109 7.31 8.64 -3.44
N ASP A 110 6.66 8.89 -4.57
CA ASP A 110 5.22 9.18 -4.65
C ASP A 110 4.41 7.95 -5.12
N THR A 111 5.12 6.89 -5.53
CA THR A 111 4.55 5.70 -6.14
C THR A 111 5.26 4.43 -5.64
N ILE A 112 4.47 3.41 -5.33
CA ILE A 112 4.90 2.04 -5.04
C ILE A 112 4.43 1.14 -6.17
N THR A 113 5.35 0.39 -6.78
CA THR A 113 5.06 -0.61 -7.79
C THR A 113 5.37 -2.00 -7.25
N MET A 114 4.42 -2.93 -7.36
CA MET A 114 4.60 -4.36 -7.07
C MET A 114 4.41 -5.17 -8.34
N ASN A 115 5.50 -5.72 -8.87
CA ASN A 115 5.59 -6.40 -10.18
C ASN A 115 5.74 -7.94 -10.13
N ALA A 116 5.54 -8.60 -8.98
CA ALA A 116 5.55 -10.08 -8.80
C ALA A 116 6.94 -10.66 -8.96
N THR A 117 7.94 -9.82 -9.11
CA THR A 117 9.30 -10.27 -9.30
C THR A 117 10.17 -9.31 -8.49
N THR A 118 10.89 -8.43 -9.17
CA THR A 118 11.97 -7.62 -8.59
C THR A 118 11.49 -6.54 -7.62
N THR A 119 10.26 -6.03 -7.76
CA THR A 119 9.69 -4.97 -6.89
C THR A 119 8.65 -5.51 -5.91
N GLY A 120 8.59 -6.84 -5.75
CA GLY A 120 7.77 -7.50 -4.74
C GLY A 120 6.32 -7.77 -5.15
N GLY A 121 5.54 -8.26 -4.19
CA GLY A 121 4.14 -8.67 -4.39
C GLY A 121 4.00 -10.03 -5.07
N LEU A 122 5.02 -10.89 -4.98
CA LEU A 122 5.05 -12.21 -5.62
C LEU A 122 4.12 -13.21 -4.92
N THR A 123 3.85 -13.05 -3.62
CA THR A 123 3.05 -14.00 -2.83
C THR A 123 1.76 -13.37 -2.31
N ILE A 124 0.69 -14.18 -2.22
CA ILE A 124 -0.54 -13.78 -1.53
C ILE A 124 -0.24 -13.53 -0.05
N GLY A 125 -0.65 -12.38 0.47
CA GLY A 125 -0.38 -11.97 1.85
C GLY A 125 0.82 -11.03 2.01
N ASP A 126 1.62 -10.81 0.95
CA ASP A 126 2.54 -9.67 0.88
C ASP A 126 1.79 -8.39 1.19
N TRP A 127 2.38 -7.51 2.00
CA TRP A 127 1.65 -6.39 2.57
C TRP A 127 2.45 -5.11 2.74
N ILE A 128 1.74 -4.00 2.64
CA ILE A 128 2.21 -2.65 2.90
C ILE A 128 1.18 -1.93 3.77
N GLU A 129 1.66 -1.19 4.76
CA GLU A 129 0.87 -0.25 5.55
C GLU A 129 1.30 1.18 5.24
N LEU A 130 0.32 2.02 4.95
CA LEU A 130 0.49 3.45 4.71
C LEU A 130 -0.27 4.23 5.78
N VAL A 131 0.38 5.23 6.38
CA VAL A 131 -0.19 6.07 7.43
C VAL A 131 -0.05 7.54 7.06
N ASP A 132 -1.14 8.29 7.12
CA ASP A 132 -1.12 9.75 6.91
C ASP A 132 -0.57 10.43 8.18
N ILE A 133 0.73 10.77 8.21
CA ILE A 133 1.39 11.21 9.45
C ILE A 133 1.58 12.73 9.55
N ALA A 134 1.61 13.43 8.42
CA ALA A 134 1.71 14.88 8.37
C ALA A 134 1.19 15.39 7.02
N ALA A 135 0.99 16.70 6.91
CA ALA A 135 0.74 17.32 5.61
C ALA A 135 1.85 16.91 4.62
N ASN A 136 1.45 16.42 3.45
CA ASN A 136 2.33 15.96 2.38
C ASN A 136 3.20 14.72 2.72
N VAL A 137 2.93 14.01 3.83
CA VAL A 137 3.76 12.85 4.23
C VAL A 137 2.92 11.62 4.55
N TRP A 138 3.11 10.59 3.72
CA TRP A 138 2.66 9.23 3.99
C TRP A 138 3.79 8.40 4.58
N HIS A 139 3.66 7.92 5.81
CA HIS A 139 4.58 6.92 6.33
C HIS A 139 4.31 5.56 5.69
N VAL A 140 5.34 4.88 5.22
CA VAL A 140 5.24 3.55 4.59
C VAL A 140 6.06 2.50 5.33
N ARG A 141 5.47 1.32 5.53
CA ARG A 141 6.17 0.10 5.94
C ARG A 141 5.57 -1.15 5.33
N GLY A 142 6.32 -2.23 5.23
CA GLY A 142 5.78 -3.48 4.67
C GLY A 142 6.78 -4.61 4.57
N GLN A 143 6.26 -5.79 4.29
CA GLN A 143 7.02 -7.00 4.00
C GLN A 143 6.46 -7.63 2.72
N LEU A 144 7.33 -7.80 1.75
CA LEU A 144 7.01 -8.36 0.44
C LEU A 144 7.92 -9.55 0.16
N SER A 145 7.54 -10.33 -0.84
CA SER A 145 8.36 -11.37 -1.45
C SER A 145 8.59 -11.03 -2.93
N GLY A 146 9.76 -11.40 -3.44
CA GLY A 146 10.18 -11.17 -4.81
C GLY A 146 11.05 -12.31 -5.34
N SER A 147 11.57 -12.11 -6.54
CA SER A 147 12.45 -13.04 -7.25
C SER A 147 13.36 -12.28 -8.23
N GLY A 148 14.49 -12.86 -8.59
CA GLY A 148 15.52 -12.27 -9.43
C GLY A 148 16.27 -11.15 -8.74
N ASP A 149 16.87 -10.25 -9.52
CA ASP A 149 17.58 -9.09 -8.97
C ASP A 149 16.57 -8.10 -8.38
N LEU A 150 16.42 -8.14 -7.05
CA LEU A 150 15.48 -7.26 -6.34
C LEU A 150 15.80 -5.79 -6.59
N ALA A 151 14.74 -4.99 -6.68
CA ALA A 151 14.80 -3.57 -7.02
C ALA A 151 13.85 -2.78 -6.13
N THR A 152 14.15 -1.48 -5.98
CA THR A 152 13.27 -0.58 -5.23
C THR A 152 11.85 -0.57 -5.81
N PRO A 153 10.81 -0.76 -5.00
CA PRO A 153 9.43 -0.57 -5.44
C PRO A 153 9.04 0.91 -5.50
N PHE A 154 9.84 1.81 -4.92
CA PHE A 154 9.56 3.25 -4.86
C PHE A 154 10.06 3.99 -6.10
N SER A 155 9.23 4.90 -6.61
CA SER A 155 9.55 5.76 -7.75
C SER A 155 8.81 7.11 -7.68
N ALA A 156 9.21 8.04 -8.55
CA ALA A 156 8.47 9.26 -8.85
C ALA A 156 7.71 9.11 -10.17
N ALA A 157 6.38 9.04 -10.11
CA ALA A 157 5.52 8.81 -11.28
C ALA A 157 4.17 9.58 -11.23
N VAL A 158 3.97 10.46 -10.24
CA VAL A 158 2.80 11.36 -10.12
C VAL A 158 3.21 12.80 -10.40
#